data_AF-A0A3L6P087-F1
#
_entry.id   AF-A0A3L6P087-F1
#
_cell.length_a   1.000
_cell.length_b   1.000
_cell.length_c   1.000
_cell.angle_alpha   90.00
_cell.angle_beta   90.00
_cell.angle_gamma   90.00
#
_symmetry.space_group_name_H-M   'P 1'
#
loop_
_entity.id
_entity.type
_entity.pdbx_description
1 polymer ?
#
loop_
_entity_poly.entity_id
_entity_poly.type
_entity_poly.pdbx_seq_one_letter_code
_entity_poly.pdbx_strand_id
1 'polypeptide(L)'
;MKRLKLHIGATALSFGVAAAQAPTELPECGMNCLSKVVAEPVFSNSTQEQLCHDEMFYSAMSKCLTQVCTAMETLRTVNISATECGLPIRNNGAALEISSWTIFSLAMLFAALRFMWKYFERSHWELDDTFMLLSAVSAASNR
;
A
#
# COMPACT_ATOMS: atom_id res chain seq x y z
N MET A 1 0.38 -33.24 38.70
CA MET A 1 -0.20 -32.98 37.38
C MET A 1 -1.24 -31.87 37.47
N LYS A 2 -0.85 -30.59 37.34
CA LYS A 2 -1.78 -29.45 37.36
C LYS A 2 -2.16 -29.10 35.93
N ARG A 3 -3.46 -29.19 35.61
CA ARG A 3 -4.03 -28.88 34.29
C ARG A 3 -4.11 -27.36 34.14
N LEU A 4 -3.22 -26.77 33.37
CA LEU A 4 -3.25 -25.35 33.02
C LEU A 4 -4.32 -25.14 31.95
N LYS A 5 -5.45 -24.54 32.33
CA LYS A 5 -6.50 -24.14 31.37
C LYS A 5 -6.05 -22.87 30.65
N LEU A 6 -5.56 -23.04 29.43
CA LEU A 6 -5.21 -21.95 28.53
C LEU A 6 -6.51 -21.40 27.93
N HIS A 7 -7.04 -20.32 28.52
CA HIS A 7 -8.11 -19.55 27.92
C HIS A 7 -7.51 -18.68 26.82
N ILE A 8 -7.56 -19.17 25.57
CA ILE A 8 -7.25 -18.38 24.38
C ILE A 8 -8.42 -17.41 24.21
N GLY A 9 -8.27 -16.19 24.74
CA GLY A 9 -9.18 -15.09 24.45
C GLY A 9 -9.03 -14.71 22.98
N ALA A 10 -9.99 -15.11 22.15
CA ALA A 10 -10.08 -14.69 20.76
C ALA A 10 -10.56 -13.23 20.73
N THR A 11 -9.62 -12.28 20.76
CA THR A 11 -9.90 -10.90 20.37
C THR A 11 -9.99 -10.83 18.85
N ALA A 12 -11.21 -10.61 18.35
CA ALA A 12 -11.43 -10.36 16.93
C ALA A 12 -10.71 -9.07 16.52
N LEU A 13 -9.67 -9.19 15.70
CA LEU A 13 -9.04 -8.06 15.02
C LEU A 13 -9.99 -7.61 13.90
N SER A 14 -10.71 -6.51 14.12
CA SER A 14 -11.54 -5.87 13.10
C SER A 14 -10.64 -5.19 12.06
N PHE A 15 -10.64 -5.69 10.83
CA PHE A 15 -9.98 -5.07 9.69
C PHE A 15 -10.90 -4.00 9.10
N GLY A 16 -10.61 -2.72 9.35
CA GLY A 16 -11.35 -1.60 8.77
C GLY A 16 -10.83 -1.28 7.38
N VAL A 17 -11.59 -1.64 6.34
CA VAL A 17 -11.27 -1.28 4.95
C VAL A 17 -11.66 0.18 4.70
N ALA A 18 -10.69 1.05 4.44
CA ALA A 18 -10.95 2.42 4.02
C ALA A 18 -11.20 2.47 2.51
N ALA A 19 -12.45 2.70 2.09
CA ALA A 19 -12.77 2.91 0.69
C ALA A 19 -12.27 4.29 0.23
N ALA A 20 -11.25 4.32 -0.64
CA ALA A 20 -10.79 5.55 -1.27
C ALA A 20 -11.79 5.98 -2.35
N GLN A 21 -12.42 7.14 -2.17
CA GLN A 21 -13.27 7.78 -3.17
C GLN A 21 -12.37 8.35 -4.28
N ALA A 22 -12.66 8.02 -5.54
CA ALA A 22 -11.93 8.57 -6.68
C ALA A 22 -12.31 10.05 -6.84
N PRO A 23 -11.34 11.00 -6.79
CA PRO A 23 -11.61 12.38 -7.14
C PRO A 23 -11.83 12.51 -8.65
N THR A 24 -12.77 13.36 -9.05
CA THR A 24 -13.15 13.62 -10.45
C THR A 24 -12.26 14.64 -11.15
N GLU A 25 -11.38 15.33 -10.42
CA GLU A 25 -10.55 16.42 -10.95
C GLU A 25 -9.09 15.96 -11.13
N LEU A 26 -8.52 16.20 -12.31
CA LEU A 26 -7.12 15.90 -12.59
C LEU A 26 -6.22 16.84 -11.77
N PRO A 27 -5.24 16.33 -11.02
CA PRO A 27 -4.35 17.19 -10.24
C PRO A 27 -3.53 18.10 -11.16
N GLU A 28 -3.20 19.30 -10.68
CA GLU A 28 -2.43 20.30 -11.46
C GLU A 28 -1.11 19.74 -11.98
N CYS A 29 -0.42 18.91 -11.19
CA CYS A 29 0.80 18.23 -11.62
C CYS A 29 0.57 17.29 -12.81
N GLY A 30 -0.54 16.55 -12.81
CA GLY A 30 -0.94 15.67 -13.90
C GLY A 30 -1.22 16.44 -15.19
N MET A 31 -1.92 17.59 -15.10
CA MET A 31 -2.13 18.45 -16.26
C MET A 31 -0.83 19.00 -16.84
N ASN A 32 0.10 19.42 -15.98
CA ASN A 32 1.41 19.93 -16.42
C ASN A 32 2.25 18.86 -17.13
N CYS A 33 2.16 17.60 -16.71
CA CYS A 33 2.79 16.50 -17.43
C CYS A 33 2.09 16.19 -18.75
N LEU A 34 0.76 16.21 -18.77
CA LEU A 34 -0.02 15.99 -19.98
C LEU A 34 0.32 17.01 -21.07
N SER A 35 0.34 18.29 -20.73
CA SER A 35 0.65 19.36 -21.68
C SER A 35 2.07 19.27 -22.23
N LYS A 36 3.05 18.89 -21.39
CA LYS A 36 4.44 18.67 -21.81
C LYS A 36 4.59 17.50 -22.78
N VAL A 37 3.98 16.36 -22.47
CA VAL A 37 4.13 15.14 -23.27
C VAL A 37 3.39 15.29 -24.61
N VAL A 38 2.16 15.82 -24.62
CA VAL A 38 1.38 15.99 -25.86
C VAL A 38 2.03 17.02 -26.80
N ALA A 39 2.81 17.97 -26.28
CA ALA A 39 3.56 18.92 -27.09
C ALA A 39 4.76 18.29 -27.84
N GLU A 40 5.15 17.05 -27.53
CA GLU A 40 6.20 16.37 -28.28
C GLU A 40 5.73 16.07 -29.71
N PRO A 41 6.60 16.25 -30.73
CA PRO A 41 6.22 16.10 -32.13
C PRO A 41 5.70 14.69 -32.46
N VAL A 42 6.14 13.68 -31.69
CA VAL A 42 5.71 12.27 -31.82
C VAL A 42 4.20 12.11 -31.56
N PHE A 43 3.61 12.92 -30.67
CA PHE A 43 2.21 12.81 -30.27
C PHE A 43 1.30 13.90 -30.87
N SER A 44 1.88 14.88 -31.57
CA SER A 44 1.18 16.06 -32.10
C SER A 44 -0.05 15.79 -33.00
N ASN A 45 -0.08 14.65 -33.69
CA ASN A 45 -1.20 14.24 -34.56
C ASN A 45 -2.02 13.07 -33.99
N SER A 46 -1.78 12.69 -32.74
CA SER A 46 -2.47 11.56 -32.12
C SER A 46 -3.82 11.98 -31.53
N THR A 47 -4.85 11.20 -31.83
CA THR A 47 -6.16 11.30 -31.19
C THR A 47 -6.11 10.74 -29.76
N GLN A 48 -7.09 11.11 -28.94
CA GLN A 48 -7.20 10.60 -27.56
C GLN A 48 -7.18 9.06 -27.51
N GLU A 49 -7.91 8.39 -28.40
CA GLU A 49 -7.94 6.93 -28.50
C GLU A 49 -6.56 6.33 -28.83
N GLN A 50 -5.79 6.98 -29.70
CA GLN A 50 -4.44 6.53 -30.03
C GLN A 50 -3.51 6.66 -28.83
N LEU A 51 -3.61 7.76 -28.08
CA LEU A 51 -2.81 7.99 -26.87
C LEU A 51 -3.16 6.98 -25.76
N CYS A 52 -4.43 6.59 -25.62
CA CYS A 52 -4.89 5.58 -24.67
C CYS A 52 -4.33 4.17 -24.93
N HIS A 53 -3.75 3.92 -26.12
CA HIS A 53 -3.17 2.64 -26.48
C HIS A 53 -1.68 2.73 -26.88
N ASP A 54 -1.05 3.89 -26.73
CA ASP A 54 0.34 4.12 -27.10
C ASP A 54 1.29 3.90 -25.89
N GLU A 55 2.13 2.86 -25.98
CA GLU A 55 3.09 2.55 -24.91
C GLU A 55 4.16 3.63 -24.70
N MET A 56 4.55 4.35 -25.76
CA MET A 56 5.52 5.44 -25.64
C MET A 56 4.91 6.62 -24.89
N PHE A 57 3.64 6.94 -25.16
CA PHE A 57 2.90 7.97 -24.43
C PHE A 57 2.80 7.62 -22.94
N TYR A 58 2.41 6.37 -22.62
CA TYR A 58 2.37 5.92 -21.22
C TYR A 58 3.74 6.00 -20.53
N SER A 59 4.82 5.63 -21.22
CA SER A 59 6.17 5.71 -20.66
C SER A 59 6.60 7.16 -20.43
N ALA A 60 6.35 8.07 -21.39
CA ALA A 60 6.65 9.49 -21.26
C ALA A 60 5.85 10.13 -20.12
N MET A 61 4.56 9.82 -20.02
CA MET A 61 3.70 10.27 -18.92
C MET A 61 4.19 9.75 -17.57
N SER A 62 4.47 8.45 -17.47
CA SER A 62 4.96 7.83 -16.25
C SER A 62 6.29 8.43 -15.80
N LYS A 63 7.20 8.76 -16.74
CA LYS A 63 8.47 9.45 -16.42
C LYS A 63 8.22 10.84 -15.85
N CYS A 64 7.35 11.63 -16.48
CA CYS A 64 7.05 12.98 -15.98
C CYS A 64 6.41 12.93 -14.60
N LEU A 65 5.38 12.09 -14.42
CA LEU A 65 4.66 11.95 -13.15
C LEU A 65 5.58 11.50 -12.02
N THR A 66 6.44 10.52 -12.25
CA THR A 66 7.35 9.99 -11.22
C THR A 66 8.49 10.96 -10.87
N GLN A 67 8.83 11.89 -11.76
CA GLN A 67 9.89 12.88 -11.51
C GLN A 67 9.40 14.13 -10.77
N VAL A 68 8.16 14.54 -11.02
CA VAL A 68 7.68 15.87 -10.59
C VAL A 68 6.52 15.76 -9.59
N CYS A 69 5.66 14.75 -9.72
CA CYS A 69 4.45 14.63 -8.91
C CYS A 69 4.67 13.77 -7.68
N THR A 70 3.85 14.00 -6.65
CA THR A 70 3.79 13.09 -5.50
C THR A 70 3.20 11.74 -5.91
N ALA A 71 3.44 10.71 -5.09
CA ALA A 71 2.86 9.39 -5.32
C ALA A 71 1.32 9.45 -5.39
N MET A 72 0.68 10.24 -4.52
CA MET A 72 -0.78 10.37 -4.50
C MET A 72 -1.32 11.06 -5.77
N GLU A 73 -0.67 12.12 -6.24
CA GLU A 73 -1.06 12.80 -7.49
C GLU A 73 -0.86 11.91 -8.71
N THR A 74 0.24 11.15 -8.73
CA THR A 74 0.51 10.15 -9.77
C THR A 74 -0.60 9.12 -9.82
N LEU A 75 -0.95 8.52 -8.67
CA LEU A 75 -2.02 7.53 -8.58
C LEU A 75 -3.38 8.11 -9.01
N ARG A 76 -3.69 9.36 -8.61
CA ARG A 76 -4.93 10.04 -9.04
C ARG A 76 -4.96 10.25 -10.55
N THR A 77 -3.87 10.74 -11.13
CA THR A 77 -3.74 10.97 -12.57
C THR A 77 -3.93 9.67 -13.34
N VAL A 78 -3.26 8.59 -12.90
CA VAL A 78 -3.39 7.27 -13.51
C VAL A 78 -4.83 6.76 -13.42
N ASN A 79 -5.49 6.89 -12.27
CA ASN A 79 -6.87 6.44 -12.09
C ASN A 79 -7.87 7.20 -12.97
N ILE A 80 -7.73 8.52 -13.06
CA ILE A 80 -8.58 9.36 -13.93
C ILE A 80 -8.32 9.01 -15.39
N SER A 81 -7.06 8.93 -15.82
CA SER A 81 -6.70 8.54 -17.20
C SER A 81 -7.21 7.15 -17.57
N ALA A 82 -7.19 6.18 -16.63
CA ALA A 82 -7.76 4.86 -16.85
C ALA A 82 -9.27 4.91 -17.03
N THR A 83 -9.96 5.79 -16.28
CA THR A 83 -11.42 5.99 -16.40
C THR A 83 -11.78 6.62 -17.75
N GLU A 84 -11.05 7.66 -18.16
CA GLU A 84 -11.25 8.35 -19.45
C GLU A 84 -10.96 7.45 -20.65
N CYS A 85 -9.94 6.60 -20.57
CA CYS A 85 -9.61 5.65 -21.62
C CYS A 85 -10.43 4.34 -21.55
N GLY A 86 -11.36 4.19 -20.59
CA GLY A 86 -12.15 2.96 -20.42
C GLY A 86 -11.33 1.73 -20.03
N LEU A 87 -10.11 1.92 -19.49
CA LEU A 87 -9.26 0.84 -19.01
C LEU A 87 -9.76 0.31 -17.65
N PRO A 88 -9.56 -0.99 -17.36
CA PRO A 88 -9.91 -1.54 -16.07
C PRO A 88 -9.08 -0.88 -14.96
N ILE A 89 -9.76 -0.24 -14.01
CA ILE A 89 -9.10 0.39 -12.85
C ILE A 89 -8.41 -0.71 -12.03
N ARG A 90 -7.07 -0.70 -12.02
CA ARG A 90 -6.28 -1.63 -11.23
C ARG A 90 -6.27 -1.21 -9.76
N ASN A 91 -7.26 -1.67 -8.99
CA ASN A 91 -7.26 -1.51 -7.54
C ASN A 91 -6.74 -2.78 -6.85
N ASN A 92 -5.44 -2.79 -6.53
CA ASN A 92 -4.82 -3.85 -5.73
C ASN A 92 -4.72 -3.50 -4.23
N GLY A 93 -5.34 -2.40 -3.79
CA GLY A 93 -5.22 -1.90 -2.42
C GLY A 93 -5.66 -2.94 -1.39
N ALA A 94 -6.82 -3.57 -1.62
CA ALA A 94 -7.34 -4.62 -0.76
C ALA A 94 -6.40 -5.85 -0.67
N ALA A 95 -5.78 -6.25 -1.78
CA ALA A 95 -4.86 -7.39 -1.77
C ALA A 95 -3.58 -7.08 -0.96
N LEU A 96 -3.05 -5.86 -1.07
CA LEU A 96 -1.90 -5.40 -0.29
C LEU A 96 -2.24 -5.26 1.19
N GLU A 97 -3.42 -4.74 1.50
CA GLU A 97 -3.92 -4.64 2.87
C GLU A 97 -4.04 -6.02 3.51
N ILE A 98 -4.76 -6.94 2.87
CA ILE A 98 -4.93 -8.32 3.35
C ILE A 98 -3.57 -9.00 3.56
N SER A 99 -2.67 -8.88 2.58
CA SER A 99 -1.33 -9.50 2.68
C SER A 99 -0.54 -8.93 3.85
N SER A 100 -0.52 -7.61 4.01
CA SER A 100 0.21 -6.95 5.12
C SER A 100 -0.33 -7.42 6.48
N TRP A 101 -1.64 -7.53 6.60
CA TRP A 101 -2.28 -8.00 7.82
C TRP A 101 -2.00 -9.46 8.14
N THR A 102 -2.01 -10.35 7.14
CA THR A 102 -1.70 -11.77 7.38
C THR A 102 -0.29 -11.98 7.89
N ILE A 103 0.69 -11.28 7.32
CA ILE A 103 2.10 -11.34 7.75
C ILE A 103 2.24 -10.76 9.16
N PHE A 104 1.58 -9.63 9.44
CA PHE A 104 1.60 -9.02 10.77
C PHE A 104 1.01 -9.94 11.84
N SER A 105 -0.15 -10.55 11.59
CA SER A 105 -0.77 -11.50 12.52
C SER A 105 0.11 -12.72 12.78
N LEU A 106 0.78 -13.25 11.75
CA LEU A 106 1.70 -14.37 11.90
C LEU A 106 2.94 -14.00 12.72
N ALA A 107 3.51 -12.81 12.49
CA ALA A 107 4.64 -12.30 13.26
C ALA A 107 4.29 -12.13 14.74
N MET A 108 3.12 -11.56 15.04
CA MET A 108 2.64 -11.39 16.43
C MET A 108 2.40 -12.73 17.12
N LEU A 109 1.92 -13.75 16.41
CA LEU A 109 1.79 -15.11 16.94
C LEU A 109 3.14 -15.70 17.35
N PHE A 110 4.16 -15.61 16.49
CA PHE A 110 5.49 -16.11 16.82
C PHE A 110 6.15 -15.34 17.98
N ALA A 111 5.97 -14.02 18.02
CA ALA A 111 6.43 -13.20 19.15
C ALA A 111 5.76 -13.65 20.46
N ALA A 112 4.44 -13.87 20.47
CA ALA A 112 3.72 -14.33 21.65
C ALA A 112 4.21 -15.70 22.14
N LEU A 113 4.44 -16.65 21.21
CA LEU A 113 5.01 -17.96 21.55
C LEU A 113 6.41 -17.84 22.16
N ARG A 114 7.26 -16.96 21.62
CA ARG A 114 8.60 -16.68 22.15
C ARG A 114 8.55 -16.14 23.57
N PHE A 115 7.69 -15.15 23.85
CA PHE A 115 7.52 -14.61 25.19
C PHE A 115 6.92 -15.63 26.18
N MET A 116 5.95 -16.44 25.73
CA MET A 116 5.40 -17.53 26.54
C MET A 116 6.49 -18.52 26.95
N TRP A 117 7.33 -18.96 26.00
CA TRP A 117 8.42 -19.88 26.30
C TRP A 117 9.42 -19.29 27.30
N LYS A 118 9.84 -18.04 27.08
CA LYS A 118 10.74 -17.31 28.00
C LYS A 118 10.17 -17.18 29.41
N TYR A 119 8.86 -16.94 29.51
CA TYR A 119 8.17 -16.84 30.79
C TYR A 119 8.17 -18.18 31.55
N PHE A 120 7.92 -19.29 30.87
CA PHE A 120 7.95 -20.63 31.48
C PHE A 120 9.35 -21.03 31.92
N GLU A 121 10.37 -20.79 31.09
CA GLU A 121 11.77 -21.18 31.37
C GLU A 121 12.48 -20.20 32.33
N ARG A 122 11.84 -19.06 32.68
CA ARG A 122 12.45 -17.95 33.43
C ARG A 122 13.81 -17.52 32.87
N SER A 123 13.93 -17.54 31.56
CA SER A 123 15.18 -17.19 30.88
C SER A 123 15.47 -15.70 31.01
N HIS A 124 16.76 -15.35 31.05
CA HIS A 124 17.20 -13.95 31.09
C HIS A 124 16.69 -13.17 29.87
N TRP A 125 16.45 -11.87 30.06
CA TRP A 125 16.05 -10.94 29.01
C TRP A 125 17.24 -10.63 28.10
N GLU A 126 17.04 -10.69 26.80
CA GLU A 126 18.09 -10.43 25.81
C GLU A 126 17.74 -9.19 24.99
N LEU A 127 18.74 -8.64 24.30
CA LEU A 127 18.54 -7.47 23.43
C LEU A 127 17.52 -7.76 22.33
N ASP A 128 17.47 -9.00 21.81
CA ASP A 128 16.47 -9.44 20.83
C ASP A 128 15.02 -9.19 21.30
N ASP A 129 14.70 -9.50 22.57
CA ASP A 129 13.35 -9.28 23.12
C ASP A 129 12.99 -7.80 23.19
N THR A 130 13.98 -6.95 23.48
CA THR A 130 13.77 -5.49 23.53
C THR A 130 13.48 -4.92 22.15
N PHE A 131 14.18 -5.38 21.11
CA PHE A 131 13.88 -4.98 19.73
C PHE A 131 12.50 -5.48 19.29
N MET A 132 12.14 -6.71 19.67
CA MET A 132 10.82 -7.27 19.35
C MET A 132 9.69 -6.45 20.00
N LEU A 133 9.82 -6.09 21.28
CA LEU A 133 8.86 -5.21 21.96
C LEU A 133 8.79 -3.80 21.34
N LEU A 134 9.94 -3.19 21.04
CA LEU A 134 9.98 -1.86 20.43
C LEU A 134 9.31 -1.86 19.06
N SER A 135 9.52 -2.91 18.25
CA SER A 135 8.86 -3.06 16.95
C SER A 135 7.34 -3.23 17.06
N ALA A 136 6.86 -3.95 18.08
CA ALA A 136 5.43 -4.11 18.33
C ALA A 136 4.79 -2.79 18.82
N VAL A 137 5.48 -2.05 19.69
CA VAL A 137 5.02 -0.75 20.19
C VAL A 137 5.00 0.30 19.09
N SER A 138 6.03 0.37 18.24
CA SER A 138 6.05 1.31 17.12
C SER A 138 4.95 0.99 16.10
N ALA A 139 4.68 -0.29 15.83
CA ALA A 139 3.57 -0.72 15.00
C ALA A 139 2.19 -0.35 15.59
N ALA A 140 2.06 -0.32 16.92
CA ALA A 140 0.84 0.10 17.60
C ALA A 140 0.70 1.64 17.68
N SER A 141 1.81 2.38 17.72
CA SER A 141 1.82 3.85 17.83
C SER A 141 1.67 4.57 16.49
N ASN A 142 2.02 3.92 15.38
CA ASN A 142 1.98 4.50 14.03
C ASN A 142 0.67 4.19 13.28
N ARG A 143 -0.31 3.64 13.98
CA ARG A 143 -1.67 3.36 13.52
C ARG A 143 -2.63 4.31 14.22
#